data_AF-E7C8S0-F1
#
_entry.id   AF-E7C8S0-F1
#
_cell.length_a   1.000
_cell.length_b   1.000
_cell.length_c   1.000
_cell.angle_alpha   90.00
_cell.angle_beta   90.00
_cell.angle_gamma   90.00
#
_symmetry.space_group_name_H-M   'P 1'
#
loop_
_entity.id
_entity.type
_entity.pdbx_description
1 polymer ?
#
loop_
_entity_poly.entity_id
_entity_poly.type
_entity_poly.pdbx_seq_one_letter_code
_entity_poly.pdbx_strand_id
1 'polypeptide(L)'
;MLRFRLTGLDEGGVRQSRENDNLRLVCLIEGGGKLAVWGRPDSCENIDNVQSSVPCVVECECIEPETWALKYGHTKWVPQGSTLRVLSESSN
;
A
#
# COMPACT_ATOMS: atom_id res chain seq x y z
N MET A 1 -14.73 0.07 -2.84
CA MET A 1 -13.37 -0.13 -3.41
C MET A 1 -12.92 1.17 -4.06
N LEU A 2 -11.63 1.48 -3.96
CA LEU A 2 -10.98 2.66 -4.55
C LEU A 2 -9.85 2.21 -5.47
N ARG A 3 -9.50 3.04 -6.46
CA ARG A 3 -8.40 2.78 -7.39
C ARG A 3 -7.29 3.80 -7.24
N PHE A 4 -6.05 3.32 -7.27
CA PHE A 4 -4.85 4.15 -7.18
C PHE A 4 -3.83 3.69 -8.20
N ARG A 5 -3.16 4.64 -8.86
CA ARG A 5 -1.95 4.36 -9.62
C ARG A 5 -0.75 4.57 -8.71
N LEU A 6 0.02 3.51 -8.50
CA LEU A 6 1.22 3.49 -7.66
C LEU A 6 2.43 3.73 -8.55
N THR A 7 3.20 4.76 -8.25
CA THR A 7 4.34 5.20 -9.09
C THR A 7 5.69 4.74 -8.56
N GLY A 8 5.76 4.32 -7.29
CA GLY A 8 6.99 3.90 -6.65
C GLY A 8 6.78 3.46 -5.21
N LEU A 9 7.82 2.86 -4.63
CA LEU A 9 7.87 2.54 -3.21
C LEU A 9 8.47 3.70 -2.42
N ASP A 10 7.88 4.00 -1.27
CA ASP A 10 8.41 4.92 -0.28
C ASP A 10 9.26 4.12 0.72
N GLU A 11 10.37 4.71 1.21
CA GLU A 11 11.30 4.10 2.16
C GLU A 11 12.04 2.80 1.72
N GLY A 12 11.95 2.43 0.44
CA GLY A 12 12.77 1.37 -0.16
C GLY A 12 12.32 -0.06 0.12
N GLY A 13 11.06 -0.29 0.52
CA GLY A 13 10.48 -1.64 0.63
C GLY A 13 9.66 -1.86 1.90
N VAL A 14 9.41 -3.13 2.22
CA VAL A 14 8.63 -3.55 3.39
C VAL A 14 9.36 -3.20 4.69
N ARG A 15 8.62 -2.61 5.63
CA ARG A 15 9.10 -2.29 6.98
C ARG A 15 8.23 -2.94 8.02
N GLN A 16 8.86 -3.48 9.07
CA GLN A 16 8.14 -3.86 10.27
C GLN A 16 7.76 -2.59 11.05
N SER A 17 6.54 -2.56 11.59
CA SER A 17 6.11 -1.53 12.53
C SER A 17 6.91 -1.66 13.82
N ARG A 18 7.17 -0.52 14.49
CA ARG A 18 7.88 -0.53 15.79
C ARG A 18 6.96 -0.86 16.96
N GLU A 19 5.65 -0.66 16.77
CA GLU A 19 4.65 -0.74 17.83
C GLU A 19 3.91 -2.09 17.86
N ASN A 20 4.02 -2.86 16.78
CA ASN A 20 3.40 -4.18 16.66
C ASN A 20 4.15 -5.02 15.61
N ASP A 21 3.82 -6.30 15.53
CA ASP A 21 4.40 -7.23 14.55
C ASP A 21 3.87 -7.03 13.13
N ASN A 22 3.13 -5.96 12.83
CA ASN A 22 2.64 -5.74 11.47
C ASN A 22 3.77 -5.30 10.54
N LEU A 23 3.68 -5.76 9.30
CA LEU A 23 4.48 -5.30 8.18
C LEU A 23 3.71 -4.20 7.44
N ARG A 24 4.44 -3.25 6.86
CA ARG A 24 3.88 -2.25 5.96
C ARG A 24 4.74 -2.07 4.73
N LEU A 25 4.08 -1.88 3.60
CA LEU A 25 4.65 -1.36 2.38
C LEU A 25 4.01 -0.02 2.08
N VAL A 26 4.80 1.04 1.91
CA VAL A 26 4.26 2.37 1.60
C VAL A 26 4.57 2.67 0.14
N CYS A 27 3.55 3.07 -0.62
CA CYS A 27 3.66 3.38 -2.04
C CYS A 27 3.27 4.84 -2.30
N LEU A 28 3.92 5.46 -3.28
CA LEU A 28 3.58 6.79 -3.77
C LEU A 28 2.40 6.69 -4.74
N ILE A 29 1.42 7.59 -4.60
CA ILE A 29 0.23 7.65 -5.45
C ILE A 29 0.43 8.72 -6.54
N GLU A 30 0.05 8.42 -7.79
CA GLU A 30 -0.03 9.41 -8.87
C GLU A 30 -1.02 10.52 -8.50
N GLY A 31 -0.59 11.79 -8.61
CA GLY A 31 -1.37 12.94 -8.13
C GLY A 31 -1.14 13.28 -6.65
N GLY A 32 -0.32 12.50 -5.94
CA GLY A 32 0.17 12.81 -4.60
C GLY A 32 -0.44 11.97 -3.48
N GLY A 33 0.22 12.00 -2.32
CA GLY A 33 -0.13 11.17 -1.16
C GLY A 33 0.53 9.79 -1.19
N LYS A 34 0.21 8.99 -0.17
CA LYS A 34 0.80 7.66 0.03
C LYS A 34 -0.26 6.63 0.40
N LEU A 35 -0.16 5.46 -0.23
CA LEU A 35 -0.94 4.27 0.10
C LEU A 35 -0.07 3.36 0.98
N ALA A 36 -0.48 3.11 2.23
CA ALA A 36 0.18 2.11 3.06
C ALA A 36 -0.60 0.79 3.01
N VAL A 37 0.07 -0.27 2.58
CA VAL A 37 -0.46 -1.63 2.55
C VAL A 37 0.06 -2.36 3.78
N TRP A 38 -0.84 -2.79 4.65
CA TRP A 38 -0.51 -3.49 5.89
C TRP A 38 -0.62 -5.00 5.70
N GLY A 39 0.27 -5.72 6.39
CA GLY A 39 0.30 -7.17 6.45
C GLY A 39 0.86 -7.65 7.78
N ARG A 40 1.03 -8.96 7.90
CA ARG A 40 1.71 -9.61 9.02
C ARG A 40 2.76 -10.62 8.49
N PRO A 41 3.71 -11.05 9.33
CA PRO A 41 4.70 -12.06 8.94
C PRO A 41 4.08 -13.36 8.42
N ASP A 42 2.89 -13.72 8.88
CA ASP A 42 2.11 -14.90 8.47
C ASP A 42 1.15 -14.62 7.29
N SER A 43 0.99 -13.37 6.87
CA SER A 43 0.04 -12.96 5.84
C SER A 43 0.47 -11.64 5.18
N CYS A 44 1.27 -11.77 4.13
CA CYS A 44 1.88 -10.66 3.37
C CYS A 44 1.48 -10.64 1.88
N GLU A 45 0.48 -11.42 1.47
CA GLU A 45 0.09 -11.57 0.05
C GLU A 45 -0.17 -10.22 -0.67
N ASN A 46 -0.91 -9.30 -0.05
CA ASN A 46 -1.15 -7.97 -0.62
C ASN A 46 0.13 -7.16 -0.77
N ILE A 47 1.06 -7.28 0.18
CA ILE A 47 2.35 -6.59 0.15
C ILE A 47 3.19 -7.16 -1.00
N ASP A 48 3.29 -8.48 -1.09
CA ASP A 48 4.10 -9.17 -2.10
C ASP A 48 3.60 -8.86 -3.51
N ASN A 49 2.28 -8.95 -3.71
CA ASN A 49 1.63 -8.64 -4.99
C ASN A 49 1.90 -7.21 -5.45
N VAL A 50 1.82 -6.24 -4.54
CA VAL A 50 2.11 -4.84 -4.88
C VAL A 50 3.60 -4.65 -5.13
N GLN A 51 4.46 -5.11 -4.23
CA GLN A 51 5.92 -4.91 -4.33
C GLN A 51 6.49 -5.43 -5.66
N SER A 52 6.02 -6.58 -6.14
CA SER A 52 6.49 -7.17 -7.39
C SER A 52 5.97 -6.44 -8.65
N SER A 53 4.98 -5.57 -8.50
CA SER A 53 4.22 -5.00 -9.61
C SER A 53 4.41 -3.50 -9.77
N VAL A 54 4.92 -2.78 -8.76
CA VAL A 54 5.12 -1.32 -8.88
C VAL A 54 6.14 -1.00 -9.99
N PRO A 55 5.84 -0.04 -10.90
CA PRO A 55 4.63 0.79 -10.96
C PRO A 55 3.40 0.04 -11.51
N CYS A 56 2.25 0.23 -10.88
CA CYS A 56 0.99 -0.46 -11.25
C CYS A 56 -0.26 0.32 -10.85
N VAL A 57 -1.42 -0.09 -11.36
CA VAL A 57 -2.74 0.34 -10.84
C VAL A 57 -3.26 -0.73 -9.89
N VAL A 58 -3.81 -0.31 -8.75
CA VAL A 58 -4.45 -1.21 -7.78
C VAL A 58 -5.90 -0.82 -7.53
N GLU A 59 -6.73 -1.81 -7.25
CA GLU A 59 -8.08 -1.65 -6.71
C GLU A 59 -8.13 -2.25 -5.29
N CYS A 60 -8.43 -1.44 -4.27
CA CYS A 60 -8.43 -1.86 -2.86
C CYS A 60 -9.68 -1.47 -2.09
N GLU A 61 -9.91 -2.18 -0.99
CA GLU A 61 -10.63 -1.68 0.17
C GLU A 61 -9.65 -0.99 1.10
N CYS A 62 -9.94 0.26 1.45
CA CYS A 62 -8.96 1.10 2.11
C CYS A 62 -9.68 2.05 3.07
N ILE A 63 -9.01 2.40 4.17
CA ILE A 63 -9.49 3.25 5.25
C ILE A 63 -8.66 4.54 5.34
N GLU A 64 -9.18 5.53 6.08
CA GLU A 64 -8.37 6.69 6.44
C GLU A 64 -7.24 6.28 7.38
N PRO A 65 -6.04 6.86 7.22
CA PRO A 65 -4.94 6.65 8.14
C PRO A 65 -5.24 7.30 9.49
N GLU A 66 -4.55 6.85 10.53
CA GLU A 66 -4.58 7.53 11.83
C GLU A 66 -3.99 8.94 11.73
N THR A 67 -4.48 9.86 12.57
CA THR A 67 -4.13 11.29 12.51
C THR A 67 -2.62 11.55 12.57
N TRP A 68 -1.87 10.74 13.33
CA TRP A 68 -0.42 10.88 13.43
C TRP A 68 0.31 10.55 12.12
N ALA A 69 -0.28 9.73 11.25
CA ALA A 69 0.32 9.31 9.98
C ALA A 69 0.15 10.34 8.86
N LEU A 70 -0.82 11.27 9.02
CA LEU A 70 -1.02 12.39 8.10
C LEU A 70 0.24 13.27 7.99
N LYS A 71 1.00 13.44 9.09
CA LYS A 71 2.25 14.22 9.07
C LYS A 71 3.36 13.60 8.20
N TYR A 72 3.24 12.32 7.88
CA TYR A 72 4.15 11.59 6.98
C TYR A 72 3.62 11.49 5.54
N GLY A 73 2.49 12.16 5.26
CA GLY A 73 1.86 12.19 3.93
C GLY A 73 1.03 10.95 3.60
N HIS A 74 0.69 10.11 4.59
CA HIS A 74 -0.22 8.99 4.36
C HIS A 74 -1.62 9.52 4.06
N THR A 75 -2.24 9.00 3.01
CA THR A 75 -3.59 9.40 2.60
C THR A 75 -4.58 8.25 2.66
N LYS A 76 -4.12 7.01 2.50
CA LYS A 76 -4.97 5.81 2.56
C LYS A 76 -4.21 4.62 3.10
N TRP A 77 -4.88 3.79 3.88
CA TRP A 77 -4.36 2.51 4.37
C TRP A 77 -5.19 1.35 3.81
N VAL A 78 -4.52 0.27 3.39
CA VAL A 78 -5.14 -1.02 3.10
C VAL A 78 -4.87 -1.92 4.29
N PRO A 79 -5.88 -2.20 5.13
CA PRO A 79 -5.72 -3.11 6.26
C PRO A 79 -5.32 -4.51 5.83
N GLN A 80 -4.73 -5.26 6.76
CA GLN A 80 -4.51 -6.69 6.55
C GLN A 80 -5.84 -7.41 6.27
N GLY A 81 -5.84 -8.30 5.29
CA GLY A 81 -7.01 -9.11 4.92
C GLY A 81 -8.07 -8.35 4.14
N SER A 82 -7.90 -7.04 3.92
CA SER A 82 -8.72 -6.29 2.98
C SER A 82 -8.43 -6.73 1.55
N THR A 83 -9.45 -6.64 0.70
CA THR A 83 -9.31 -7.00 -0.70
C THR A 83 -8.38 -6.01 -1.40
N LEU A 84 -7.34 -6.50 -2.07
CA LEU A 84 -6.48 -5.73 -2.97
C LEU A 84 -6.23 -6.54 -4.24
N ARG A 85 -6.32 -5.86 -5.39
CA ARG A 85 -6.02 -6.44 -6.69
C ARG A 85 -5.11 -5.52 -7.47
N VAL A 86 -4.02 -6.05 -8.00
CA VAL A 86 -3.20 -5.37 -8.99
C VAL A 86 -3.88 -5.52 -10.35
N LEU A 87 -4.13 -4.40 -11.01
CA LEU A 87 -4.66 -4.37 -12.36
C LEU A 87 -3.47 -4.22 -13.31
N SER A 88 -3.28 -5.19 -14.20
CA SER A 88 -2.26 -5.12 -15.25
C SER A 88 -2.56 -3.91 -16.14
N GLU A 89 -1.62 -2.95 -16.22
CA GLU A 89 -1.67 -1.95 -17.29
C GLU A 89 -1.37 -2.70 -18.59
N SER A 90 -2.40 -3.05 -19.34
CA SER A 90 -2.24 -3.46 -20.74
C SER A 90 -1.50 -2.35 -21.45
N SER A 91 -0.22 -2.56 -21.73
CA SER A 91 0.54 -1.72 -22.65
C SER A 91 -0.13 -1.89 -24.02
N ASN A 92 -0.80 -0.83 -24.48
CA ASN A 92 -1.25 -0.70 -25.86
C ASN A 92 -0.03 -0.58 -26.80
#